data_AF-A0A971AKQ9-F1
#
_entry.id   AF-A0A971AKQ9-F1
#
_cell.length_a   1.000
_cell.length_b   1.000
_cell.length_c   1.000
_cell.angle_alpha   90.00
_cell.angle_beta   90.00
_cell.angle_gamma   90.00
#
_symmetry.space_group_name_H-M   'P 1'
#
loop_
_entity.id
_entity.type
_entity.pdbx_description
1 polymer ?
#
loop_
_entity_poly.entity_id
_entity_poly.type
_entity_poly.pdbx_seq_one_letter_code
_entity_poly.pdbx_strand_id
1 'polypeptide(L)' 'MKIAVLSGKGGTGKTLVSVNLAAVSKASTYIDCDVEEPNGHLFFKPEGVQVEEISVKIPKVDEELCNGCR' A
#
# COMPACT_ATOMS: atom_id res chain seq x y z
N MET A 1 -16.84 -10.09 -0.06
CA MET A 1 -15.64 -10.96 -0.10
C MET A 1 -14.41 -10.07 -0.12
N LYS A 2 -13.31 -10.44 0.55
CA LYS A 2 -12.03 -9.71 0.49
C LYS A 2 -10.98 -10.64 -0.10
N ILE A 3 -10.22 -10.16 -1.08
CA ILE A 3 -9.16 -10.93 -1.75
C ILE A 3 -7.87 -10.16 -1.57
N ALA A 4 -6.84 -10.82 -1.04
CA ALA A 4 -5.48 -10.29 -1.00
C ALA A 4 -4.65 -11.03 -2.05
N VAL A 5 -3.99 -10.28 -2.93
CA VAL A 5 -3.08 -10.82 -3.94
C VAL A 5 -1.67 -10.47 -3.48
N LEU A 6 -0.88 -11.49 -3.14
CA LEU A 6 0.48 -11.33 -2.63
C LEU A 6 1.48 -11.99 -3.58
N SER A 7 2.71 -11.48 -3.61
CA SER A 7 3.82 -12.16 -4.29
C SER A 7 5.13 -11.92 -3.56
N GLY A 8 6.07 -12.86 -3.69
CA GLY A 8 7.35 -12.82 -2.97
C GLY A 8 8.49 -12.12 -3.72
N LYS A 9 8.26 -11.66 -4.96
CA LYS A 9 9.27 -11.00 -5.81
C LYS A 9 8.61 -9.96 -6.71
N GLY A 10 9.32 -8.88 -7.01
CA GLY A 10 8.94 -7.90 -8.03
C GLY A 10 8.80 -8.55 -9.42
N GLY A 11 7.94 -7.99 -10.28
CA GLY A 11 7.74 -8.46 -11.66
C GLY A 11 6.90 -9.75 -11.83
N THR A 12 6.33 -10.29 -10.75
CA THR A 12 5.52 -11.53 -10.78
C THR A 12 4.07 -11.35 -11.22
N GLY A 13 3.68 -10.16 -11.67
CA GLY A 13 2.33 -9.88 -12.17
C GLY A 13 1.26 -9.60 -11.10
N LYS A 14 1.64 -9.39 -9.84
CA LYS A 14 0.73 -9.09 -8.72
C LYS A 14 -0.26 -7.97 -9.04
N THR A 15 0.24 -6.84 -9.57
CA THR A 15 -0.59 -5.70 -9.97
C THR A 15 -1.51 -6.07 -11.13
N LEU A 16 -0.98 -6.73 -12.17
CA LEU A 16 -1.75 -7.14 -13.36
C LEU A 16 -2.96 -8.00 -12.99
N VAL A 17 -2.77 -8.99 -12.12
CA VAL A 17 -3.87 -9.86 -11.65
C VAL A 17 -4.87 -9.06 -10.82
N SER A 18 -4.38 -8.22 -9.91
CA SER A 18 -5.24 -7.45 -8.99
C SER A 18 -6.13 -6.44 -9.72
N VAL A 19 -5.57 -5.69 -10.68
CA VAL A 19 -6.34 -4.67 -11.42
C VAL A 19 -7.38 -5.32 -12.33
N ASN A 20 -7.05 -6.43 -12.99
CA ASN A 20 -8.02 -7.13 -13.86
C ASN A 20 -9.14 -7.78 -13.03
N LEU A 21 -8.82 -8.34 -11.87
CA LEU A 21 -9.83 -8.92 -10.97
C LEU A 21 -10.82 -7.86 -10.46
N ALA A 22 -10.32 -6.67 -10.11
CA ALA A 22 -11.17 -5.54 -9.75
C ALA A 22 -12.00 -5.05 -10.95
N ALA A 23 -11.42 -4.96 -12.15
CA ALA A 23 -12.09 -4.48 -13.37
C ALA A 23 -13.24 -5.38 -13.84
N VAL A 24 -13.12 -6.71 -13.71
CA VAL A 24 -14.19 -7.65 -14.07
C VAL A 24 -15.26 -7.80 -12.99
N SER A 25 -15.01 -7.29 -11.78
CA SER A 25 -15.96 -7.34 -10.67
C SER A 25 -17.01 -6.24 -10.82
N LYS A 26 -18.31 -6.61 -10.83
CA LYS A 26 -19.42 -5.65 -10.99
C LYS A 26 -19.41 -4.48 -9.99
N ALA A 27 -18.98 -4.75 -8.76
CA ALA A 27 -18.82 -3.76 -7.71
C ALA A 27 -17.63 -4.17 -6.84
N SER A 28 -16.54 -3.42 -6.91
CA SER A 28 -15.34 -3.68 -6.13
C SER A 28 -14.69 -2.38 -5.67
N THR A 29 -13.93 -2.48 -4.58
CA THR A 29 -13.00 -1.45 -4.13
C THR A 29 -11.61 -2.00 -4.34
N TYR A 30 -10.82 -1.31 -5.16
CA TYR A 30 -9.41 -1.62 -5.36
C TYR A 30 -8.57 -0.84 -4.34
N ILE A 31 -7.63 -1.53 -3.69
CA ILE A 31 -6.71 -0.95 -2.73
C ILE A 31 -5.31 -1.44 -3.11
N ASP A 32 -4.40 -0.51 -3.40
CA ASP A 32 -3.00 -0.81 -3.67
C ASP A 32 -2.20 -0.65 -2.37
N CYS A 33 -1.83 -1.77 -1.76
CA CYS A 33 -1.08 -1.80 -0.50
C CYS A 33 0.45 -1.94 -0.72
N ASP A 34 0.94 -1.78 -1.94
CA ASP A 34 2.36 -1.78 -2.24
C ASP A 34 2.99 -0.45 -1.79
N VAL A 35 3.85 -0.50 -0.76
CA VAL A 35 4.49 0.70 -0.19
C VAL A 35 5.62 1.21 -1.10
N GLU A 36 6.29 0.31 -1.81
CA GLU A 36 7.47 0.66 -2.62
C GLU A 36 7.05 1.13 -4.02
N GLU A 37 6.13 0.39 -4.67
CA GLU A 37 5.77 0.65 -6.07
C GLU A 37 4.24 0.48 -6.34
N PRO A 38 3.39 1.37 -5.81
CA PRO A 38 1.95 1.33 -6.05
C PRO A 38 1.62 1.72 -7.50
N ASN A 39 1.26 0.73 -8.32
CA ASN A 39 1.11 0.86 -9.78
C ASN A 39 -0.35 0.79 -10.26
N GLY A 40 -1.33 0.55 -9.39
CA GLY A 40 -2.73 0.43 -9.80
C GLY A 40 -3.31 1.67 -10.49
N HIS A 41 -2.83 2.86 -10.11
CA HIS A 41 -3.24 4.13 -10.69
C HIS A 41 -2.95 4.23 -12.20
N LEU A 42 -1.92 3.53 -12.71
CA LEU A 42 -1.57 3.50 -14.13
C LEU A 42 -2.68 2.88 -15.00
N PHE A 43 -3.46 1.96 -14.42
CA PHE A 43 -4.55 1.26 -15.11
C PHE A 43 -5.89 1.99 -14.96
N PHE A 44 -6.24 2.42 -13.74
CA PHE A 44 -7.54 3.00 -13.46
C PHE A 44 -7.64 4.50 -13.73
N LYS A 45 -6.50 5.21 -13.83
CA LYS A 45 -6.43 6.65 -14.13
C LYS A 45 -7.46 7.48 -13.34
N PRO A 46 -7.41 7.42 -11.98
CA PRO A 46 -8.41 8.07 -11.15
C PRO A 46 -8.39 9.59 -11.36
N GLU A 47 -9.58 10.19 -11.38
CA GLU A 47 -9.77 11.64 -11.39
C GLU A 47 -10.15 12.14 -9.99
N GLY A 48 -9.81 13.38 -9.66
CA GLY A 48 -10.16 13.96 -8.34
C GLY A 48 -9.44 13.30 -7.16
N VAL A 49 -8.18 12.88 -7.35
CA VAL A 49 -7.36 12.26 -6.30
C VAL A 49 -7.25 13.20 -5.10
N GLN A 50 -7.65 12.69 -3.93
CA GLN A 50 -7.47 13.36 -2.66
C GLN A 50 -6.16 12.90 -2.03
N VAL A 51 -5.42 13.86 -1.47
CA VAL A 51 -4.15 13.60 -0.79
C VAL A 51 -4.27 14.17 0.62
N GLU A 52 -3.88 13.37 1.60
CA GLU A 52 -3.84 13.75 3.00
C GLU A 52 -2.46 13.45 3.56
N GLU A 53 -1.92 14.35 4.37
CA GLU A 53 -0.69 14.11 5.10
C GLU A 53 -0.96 13.19 6.29
N ILE A 54 -0.26 12.05 6.33
CA ILE A 54 -0.37 11.08 7.43
C ILE A 54 0.93 11.04 8.22
N SER A 55 0.82 11.09 9.55
CA SER A 55 1.97 11.01 10.45
C SER A 55 1.99 9.68 11.20
N VAL A 56 3.17 9.06 11.32
CA VAL A 56 3.39 7.89 12.19
C VAL A 56 4.13 8.31 13.45
N LYS A 57 3.83 7.66 14.58
CA LYS A 57 4.59 7.88 15.81
C LYS A 57 5.99 7.32 15.64
N ILE A 58 7.00 8.19 15.78
CA ILE A 58 8.39 7.77 15.83
C ILE A 58 8.79 7.64 17.30
N PRO A 59 9.30 6.47 17.74
CA PRO A 59 9.79 6.32 19.11
C PRO A 59 10.94 7.31 19.34
N LYS A 60 10.88 8.03 20.46
CA LYS A 60 11.94 8.93 20.91
C LYS A 60 12.57 8.35 22.17
N VAL A 61 13.89 8.35 22.21
CA VAL A 61 14.63 7.98 23.42
C VAL A 61 14.37 9.04 24.48
N ASP A 62 13.99 8.58 25.66
CA ASP A 62 13.96 9.41 26.85
C ASP A 62 15.37 9.40 27.47
N GLU A 63 16.09 10.52 27.32
CA GLU A 63 17.47 10.66 27.78
C GLU A 63 17.59 10.62 29.31
N GLU A 64 16.50 10.84 30.05
CA GLU A 64 16.50 10.70 31.51
C GLU A 64 16.43 9.23 31.95
N LEU A 65 15.78 8.38 31.15
CA LEU A 65 15.64 6.94 31.39
C LEU A 65 16.70 6.09 30.69
N CYS A 66 17.33 6.63 29.65
CA CYS A 66 18.33 5.94 28.85
C CYS A 66 19.61 5.72 29.65
N ASN A 67 20.07 4.47 29.76
CA ASN A 67 21.33 4.13 30.40
C ASN A 67 22.50 3.95 29.41
N GLY A 68 22.31 4.31 28.14
CA GLY A 68 23.37 4.24 27.12
C GLY A 68 23.85 2.82 26.80
N CYS A 69 22.99 1.81 26.93
CA CYS A 69 23.35 0.43 26.64
C CYS A 69 23.83 0.24 25.18
N ARG A 70 24.91 -0.54 25.03
CA ARG A 70 25.51 -0.94 23.75
C ARG A 70 25.23 -2.41 23.47
#